data_AF-A0A7R7DKQ9-F1
#
_entry.id   AF-A0A7R7DKQ9-F1
#
_cell.length_a   1.000
_cell.length_b   1.000
_cell.length_c   1.000
_cell.angle_alpha   90.00
_cell.angle_beta   90.00
_cell.angle_gamma   90.00
#
_symmetry.space_group_name_H-M   'P 1'
#
loop_
_entity.id
_entity.type
_entity.pdbx_description
1 polymer ?
#
loop_
_entity_poly.entity_id
_entity_poly.type
_entity_poly.pdbx_seq_one_letter_code
_entity_poly.pdbx_strand_id
1 'polypeptide(L)'
;MGYSDDDLVYHFSGITDVADAINRFCSEMQSNLDEVDTQFKALLAGDWNGMGADAFNSVSNKIHSAANDLEATLQSLSKKVGDAAFKFKDADARAAARIYQG
;
A
#
# COMPACT_ATOMS: atom_id res chain seq x y z
N MET A 1 7.73 32.70 -1.86
CA MET A 1 7.83 31.79 -3.02
C MET A 1 6.61 30.91 -2.96
N GLY A 2 5.62 31.16 -3.83
CA GLY A 2 4.47 30.26 -3.99
C GLY A 2 4.87 29.12 -4.93
N TYR A 3 4.29 27.95 -4.73
CA TYR A 3 4.47 26.83 -5.65
C TYR A 3 3.90 27.22 -7.01
N SER A 4 4.59 26.83 -8.07
CA SER A 4 4.07 27.01 -9.42
C SER A 4 2.95 26.01 -9.70
N ASP A 5 2.06 26.30 -10.64
CA ASP A 5 1.00 25.37 -11.06
C ASP A 5 1.60 24.02 -11.53
N ASP A 6 2.82 24.05 -12.08
CA ASP A 6 3.61 22.87 -12.45
C ASP A 6 4.08 22.04 -11.25
N ASP A 7 4.48 22.67 -10.14
CA ASP A 7 4.88 21.94 -8.91
C ASP A 7 3.68 21.19 -8.31
N LEU A 8 2.50 21.82 -8.34
CA LEU A 8 1.25 21.22 -7.88
C LEU A 8 0.89 19.97 -8.71
N VAL A 9 0.93 20.07 -10.03
CA VAL A 9 0.66 18.94 -10.93
C VAL A 9 1.66 17.79 -10.69
N TYR A 10 2.95 18.10 -10.51
CA TYR A 10 3.99 17.11 -10.22
C TYR A 10 3.74 16.37 -8.90
N HIS A 11 3.37 17.09 -7.83
CA HIS A 11 3.03 16.47 -6.55
C HIS A 11 1.80 15.54 -6.64
N PHE A 12 0.76 15.91 -7.38
CA PHE A 12 -0.41 15.04 -7.57
C PHE A 12 -0.10 13.79 -8.41
N SER A 13 0.73 13.93 -9.46
CA SER A 13 1.22 12.78 -10.22
C SER A 13 1.97 11.81 -9.30
N GLY A 14 2.93 12.31 -8.52
CA GLY A 14 3.72 11.48 -7.62
C GLY A 14 2.89 10.75 -6.56
N ILE A 15 1.77 11.32 -6.12
CA ILE A 15 0.86 10.65 -5.18
C ILE A 15 0.07 9.54 -5.83
N THR A 16 -0.38 9.77 -7.05
CA THR A 16 -1.05 8.73 -7.85
C THR A 16 -0.09 7.58 -8.12
N ASP A 17 1.15 7.90 -8.49
CA ASP A 17 2.22 6.92 -8.70
C ASP A 17 2.51 6.09 -7.44
N VAL A 18 2.55 6.73 -6.26
CA VAL A 18 2.74 6.03 -4.98
C VAL A 18 1.56 5.12 -4.65
N ALA A 19 0.31 5.57 -4.88
CA ALA A 19 -0.87 4.75 -4.66
C ALA A 19 -0.89 3.52 -5.57
N ASP A 20 -0.55 3.70 -6.86
CA ASP A 20 -0.47 2.61 -7.83
C ASP A 20 0.66 1.64 -7.48
N ALA A 21 1.81 2.14 -7.04
CA ALA A 21 2.93 1.32 -6.58
C ALA A 21 2.56 0.49 -5.34
N ILE A 22 1.85 1.09 -4.37
CA ILE A 22 1.35 0.38 -3.18
C ILE A 22 0.37 -0.73 -3.59
N ASN A 23 -0.59 -0.43 -4.46
CA ASN A 23 -1.57 -1.41 -4.92
C ASN A 23 -0.89 -2.58 -5.65
N ARG A 24 0.09 -2.30 -6.51
CA ARG A 24 0.87 -3.32 -7.20
C ARG A 24 1.64 -4.20 -6.22
N PHE A 25 2.36 -3.59 -5.28
CA PHE A 25 3.10 -4.31 -4.25
C PHE A 25 2.20 -5.24 -3.42
N CYS A 26 1.04 -4.76 -2.97
CA CYS A 26 0.09 -5.58 -2.21
C CYS A 26 -0.44 -6.75 -3.04
N SER A 27 -0.76 -6.51 -4.33
CA SER A 27 -1.21 -7.56 -5.24
C SER A 27 -0.13 -8.62 -5.48
N GLU A 28 1.13 -8.21 -5.68
CA GLU A 28 2.26 -9.13 -5.85
C GLU A 28 2.53 -9.93 -4.58
N MET A 29 2.46 -9.29 -3.41
CA MET A 29 2.59 -9.95 -2.11
C MET A 29 1.53 -11.05 -1.92
N GLN A 30 0.25 -10.74 -2.20
CA GLN A 30 -0.82 -11.73 -2.08
C GLN A 30 -0.63 -12.89 -3.06
N SER A 31 -0.27 -12.60 -4.32
CA SER A 31 0.00 -13.64 -5.31
C SER A 31 1.13 -14.59 -4.86
N ASN A 32 2.20 -14.05 -4.27
CA ASN A 32 3.31 -14.87 -3.77
C ASN A 32 2.89 -15.75 -2.59
N LEU A 33 2.02 -15.25 -1.70
CA LEU A 33 1.48 -16.02 -0.59
C LEU A 33 0.57 -17.14 -1.07
N ASP A 34 -0.31 -16.86 -2.03
CA ASP A 34 -1.18 -17.86 -2.65
C ASP A 34 -0.38 -18.97 -3.35
N GLU A 35 0.75 -18.61 -3.98
CA GLU A 35 1.66 -19.59 -4.60
C GLU A 35 2.31 -20.50 -3.56
N VAL A 36 2.84 -19.94 -2.46
CA VAL A 36 3.41 -20.71 -1.35
C VAL A 36 2.37 -21.67 -0.77
N ASP A 37 1.16 -21.17 -0.52
CA ASP A 37 0.05 -21.96 -0.01
C ASP A 37 -0.32 -23.12 -0.95
N THR A 38 -0.32 -22.87 -2.26
CA THR A 38 -0.63 -23.88 -3.27
C THR A 38 0.43 -24.99 -3.27
N GLN A 39 1.71 -24.63 -3.23
CA GLN A 39 2.82 -25.60 -3.16
C GLN A 39 2.74 -26.45 -1.90
N PHE A 40 2.43 -25.82 -0.76
CA PHE A 40 2.31 -26.55 0.50
C PHE A 40 1.06 -27.43 0.58
N LYS A 41 -0.09 -26.98 0.07
CA LYS A 41 -1.30 -27.82 -0.04
C LYS A 41 -1.05 -29.06 -0.90
N ALA A 42 -0.26 -28.93 -1.97
CA ALA A 42 0.13 -30.08 -2.79
C ALA A 42 0.99 -31.09 -2.00
N LEU A 43 1.89 -30.62 -1.14
CA LEU A 43 2.68 -31.47 -0.24
C LEU A 43 1.81 -32.17 0.81
N LEU A 44 0.88 -31.45 1.44
CA LEU A 44 -0.05 -32.00 2.43
C LEU A 44 -0.97 -33.08 1.83
N ALA A 45 -1.37 -32.92 0.57
CA ALA A 45 -2.17 -33.92 -0.15
C ALA A 45 -1.39 -35.21 -0.46
N GLY A 46 -0.04 -35.17 -0.41
CA GLY A 46 0.86 -36.29 -0.69
C GLY A 46 1.36 -37.04 0.54
N ASP A 47 0.54 -37.15 1.60
CA ASP A 47 0.85 -37.78 2.91
C ASP A 47 1.83 -37.00 3.82
N TRP A 48 2.06 -35.72 3.56
CA TRP A 48 2.82 -34.90 4.50
C TRP A 48 1.97 -34.48 5.70
N ASN A 49 2.05 -35.30 6.76
CA ASN A 49 1.20 -35.18 7.94
C ASN A 49 2.04 -35.03 9.23
N GLY A 50 1.41 -34.61 10.33
CA GLY A 50 2.04 -34.56 11.66
C GLY A 50 2.67 -33.20 12.01
N MET A 51 3.58 -33.18 13.00
CA MET A 51 4.07 -31.94 13.61
C MET A 51 4.64 -30.90 12.63
N GLY A 52 5.21 -31.33 11.50
CA GLY A 52 5.72 -30.43 10.46
C GLY A 52 4.59 -29.70 9.71
N ALA A 53 3.52 -30.40 9.38
CA ALA A 53 2.33 -29.83 8.75
C ALA A 53 1.62 -28.84 9.68
N ASP A 54 1.48 -29.18 10.97
CA ASP A 54 0.89 -28.31 11.97
C ASP A 54 1.72 -27.03 12.20
N ALA A 55 3.04 -27.17 12.26
CA ALA A 55 3.96 -26.04 12.38
C ALA A 55 3.87 -25.11 11.18
N PHE A 56 3.81 -25.66 9.96
CA PHE A 56 3.62 -24.84 8.77
C PHE A 56 2.29 -24.10 8.78
N ASN A 57 1.18 -24.78 9.07
CA ASN A 57 -0.13 -24.14 9.15
C ASN A 57 -0.13 -22.96 10.14
N SER A 58 0.51 -23.13 11.30
CA SER A 58 0.68 -22.05 12.29
C SER A 58 1.48 -20.87 11.73
N VAL A 59 2.56 -21.14 11.00
CA VAL A 59 3.41 -20.11 10.39
C VAL A 59 2.71 -19.43 9.22
N SER A 60 2.05 -20.17 8.33
CA SER A 60 1.27 -19.64 7.20
C SER A 60 0.20 -18.67 7.71
N ASN A 61 -0.56 -19.04 8.74
CA ASN A 61 -1.54 -18.14 9.35
C ASN A 61 -0.93 -16.83 9.88
N LYS A 62 0.26 -16.90 10.50
CA LYS A 62 0.96 -15.70 11.00
C LYS A 62 1.45 -14.80 9.87
N ILE A 63 1.99 -15.40 8.81
CA ILE A 63 2.46 -14.66 7.64
C ILE A 63 1.28 -13.96 6.95
N HIS A 64 0.16 -14.65 6.74
CA HIS A 64 -1.05 -14.04 6.20
C HIS A 64 -1.58 -12.89 7.06
N SER A 65 -1.62 -13.07 8.39
CA SER A 65 -2.01 -11.99 9.29
C SER A 65 -1.09 -10.77 9.15
N ALA A 66 0.22 -10.98 9.12
CA ALA A 66 1.19 -9.90 8.98
C ALA A 66 1.09 -9.21 7.61
N ALA A 67 0.80 -9.95 6.54
CA ALA A 67 0.59 -9.42 5.20
C ALA A 67 -0.66 -8.53 5.14
N ASN A 68 -1.77 -8.96 5.74
CA ASN A 68 -2.99 -8.16 5.85
C ASN A 68 -2.74 -6.85 6.65
N ASP A 69 -1.99 -6.92 7.75
CA ASP A 69 -1.64 -5.75 8.55
C ASP A 69 -0.74 -4.77 7.77
N LEU A 70 0.19 -5.31 6.98
CA LEU A 70 1.05 -4.52 6.11
C LEU A 70 0.25 -3.83 5.01
N GLU A 71 -0.65 -4.55 4.34
CA GLU A 71 -1.55 -3.99 3.33
C GLU A 71 -2.40 -2.86 3.91
N ALA A 72 -3.04 -3.09 5.06
CA ALA A 72 -3.86 -2.07 5.72
C ALA A 72 -3.04 -0.82 6.08
N THR A 73 -1.79 -1.01 6.53
CA THR A 73 -0.88 0.09 6.85
C THR A 73 -0.50 0.89 5.60
N LEU A 74 -0.17 0.21 4.50
CA LEU A 74 0.21 0.85 3.24
C LEU A 74 -0.98 1.58 2.61
N GLN A 75 -2.18 1.01 2.62
CA GLN A 75 -3.39 1.69 2.16
C GLN A 75 -3.69 2.94 3.00
N SER A 76 -3.52 2.86 4.33
CA SER A 76 -3.66 4.00 5.24
C SER A 76 -2.64 5.10 4.93
N LEU A 77 -1.40 4.74 4.63
CA LEU A 77 -0.36 5.67 4.21
C LEU A 77 -0.74 6.37 2.90
N SER A 78 -1.13 5.60 1.87
CA SER A 78 -1.57 6.14 0.57
C SER A 78 -2.67 7.18 0.75
N LYS A 79 -3.70 6.86 1.54
CA LYS A 79 -4.81 7.79 1.84
C LYS A 79 -4.32 9.08 2.51
N LYS A 80 -3.48 8.97 3.54
CA LYS A 80 -2.95 10.13 4.27
C LYS A 80 -2.11 11.03 3.38
N VAL A 81 -1.32 10.45 2.49
CA VAL A 81 -0.51 11.18 1.51
C VAL A 81 -1.42 11.92 0.51
N GLY A 82 -2.46 11.26 0.00
CA GLY A 82 -3.48 11.89 -0.84
C GLY A 82 -4.19 13.06 -0.14
N ASP A 83 -4.69 12.84 1.07
CA ASP A 83 -5.33 13.87 1.88
C ASP A 83 -4.41 15.08 2.13
N ALA A 84 -3.11 14.83 2.34
CA ALA A 84 -2.13 15.89 2.54
C ALA A 84 -1.97 16.76 1.28
N ALA A 85 -1.90 16.17 0.08
CA ALA A 85 -1.83 16.97 -1.14
C ALA A 85 -3.08 17.81 -1.40
N PHE A 86 -4.27 17.28 -1.12
CA PHE A 86 -5.48 18.09 -1.23
C PHE A 86 -5.46 19.28 -0.29
N LYS A 87 -4.98 19.10 0.95
CA LYS A 87 -4.83 20.19 1.93
C LYS A 87 -3.78 21.20 1.50
N PHE A 88 -2.65 20.76 0.98
CA PHE A 88 -1.62 21.66 0.46
C PHE A 88 -2.13 22.47 -0.73
N LYS A 89 -2.86 21.85 -1.67
CA LYS A 89 -3.51 22.54 -2.80
C LYS A 89 -4.46 23.65 -2.34
N ASP A 90 -5.35 23.35 -1.40
CA ASP A 90 -6.31 24.34 -0.89
C ASP A 90 -5.61 25.46 -0.10
N ALA A 91 -4.59 25.12 0.70
CA ALA A 91 -3.80 26.10 1.43
C ALA A 91 -3.04 27.05 0.48
N ASP A 92 -2.42 26.52 -0.57
CA ASP A 92 -1.65 27.30 -1.54
C ASP A 92 -2.56 28.18 -2.40
N ALA A 93 -3.70 27.67 -2.88
CA ALA A 93 -4.70 28.47 -3.60
C ALA A 93 -5.21 29.66 -2.76
N ARG A 94 -5.44 29.45 -1.46
CA ARG A 94 -5.84 30.52 -0.53
C ARG A 94 -4.71 31.52 -0.27
N ALA A 95 -3.47 31.05 -0.18
CA ALA A 95 -2.30 31.92 0.01
C ALA A 95 -2.06 32.79 -1.24
N ALA A 96 -2.11 32.20 -2.44
CA ALA A 96 -1.98 32.90 -3.71
C ALA A 96 -3.08 33.97 -3.89
N ALA A 97 -4.33 33.63 -3.57
CA ALA A 97 -5.46 34.58 -3.63
C ALA A 97 -5.28 35.81 -2.71
N ARG A 98 -4.63 35.64 -1.55
CA ARG A 98 -4.33 36.75 -0.62
C ARG A 98 -3.21 37.65 -1.12
N ILE A 99 -2.21 37.09 -1.80
CA ILE A 99 -1.07 37.85 -2.34
C ILE A 99 -1.52 38.71 -3.53
N TYR A 100 -2.50 38.27 -4.33
CA TYR A 100 -2.97 39.03 -5.50
C TYR A 100 -3.95 40.17 -5.16
N GLN A 101 -4.46 40.24 -3.92
CA GLN A 101 -5.38 41.28 -3.45
C GLN A 101 -4.71 42.35 -2.56
N GLY A 102 -3.40 42.23 -2.32
CA GLY A 102 -2.60 43.14 -1.48
C GLY A 102 -1.69 44.06 -2.27
#